data_AF-A0A0S9K918-F1
#
_entry.id   AF-A0A0S9K918-F1
#
_cell.length_a   1.000
_cell.length_b   1.000
_cell.length_c   1.000
_cell.angle_alpha   90.00
_cell.angle_beta   90.00
_cell.angle_gamma   90.00
#
_symmetry.space_group_name_H-M   'P 1'
#
loop_
_entity.id
_entity.type
_entity.pdbx_description
1 polymer ?
#
loop_
_entity_poly.entity_id
_entity_poly.type
_entity_poly.pdbx_seq_one_letter_code
_entity_poly.pdbx_strand_id
1 'polypeptide(L)'
;MTKQEFIEKMTKLGYSEPQALNQIFVAADPDSLTGAPYNVVERSAGEFVIYEPDGRGGYSLAMVALGRPFLGRSLEDAYSYVHNEIAEARRIYGVRR
;
A
#
# COMPACT_ATOMS: atom_id res chain seq x y z
N MET A 1 -4.66 3.18 12.90
CA MET A 1 -5.25 1.90 12.50
C MET A 1 -4.20 0.81 12.63
N THR A 2 -4.46 -0.25 13.37
CA THR A 2 -3.53 -1.37 13.52
C THR A 2 -3.52 -2.27 12.27
N LYS A 3 -2.51 -3.15 12.17
CA LYS A 3 -2.46 -4.17 11.11
C LYS A 3 -3.71 -5.07 11.11
N GLN A 4 -4.21 -5.44 12.30
CA GLN A 4 -5.41 -6.27 12.43
C GLN A 4 -6.66 -5.53 11.93
N GLU A 5 -6.83 -4.26 12.32
CA GLU A 5 -7.93 -3.43 11.85
C GLU A 5 -7.88 -3.21 10.33
N PHE A 6 -6.69 -3.07 9.75
CA PHE A 6 -6.50 -3.01 8.31
C PHE A 6 -7.02 -4.28 7.63
N ILE A 7 -6.58 -5.46 8.09
CA ILE A 7 -7.02 -6.76 7.56
C ILE A 7 -8.54 -6.89 7.64
N GLU A 8 -9.14 -6.59 8.79
CA GLU A 8 -10.59 -6.67 8.99
C GLU A 8 -11.36 -5.76 8.02
N LYS A 9 -10.88 -4.53 7.80
CA LYS A 9 -11.50 -3.61 6.84
C LYS A 9 -11.35 -4.09 5.40
N MET A 10 -10.17 -4.61 5.03
CA MET A 10 -9.94 -5.21 3.71
C MET A 10 -10.83 -6.43 3.47
N THR A 11 -11.06 -7.25 4.50
CA THR A 11 -12.00 -8.37 4.43
C THR A 11 -13.44 -7.91 4.24
N LYS A 12 -13.86 -6.80 4.86
CA LYS A 12 -15.18 -6.18 4.60
C LYS A 12 -15.30 -5.65 3.18
N LEU A 13 -14.19 -5.25 2.56
CA LEU A 13 -14.12 -4.94 1.14
C LEU A 13 -14.08 -6.22 0.27
N GLY A 14 -14.12 -7.42 0.83
CA GLY A 14 -14.19 -8.68 0.08
C GLY A 14 -12.84 -9.23 -0.38
N TYR A 15 -11.74 -8.77 0.20
CA TYR A 15 -10.45 -9.45 0.09
C TYR A 15 -10.41 -10.64 1.06
N SER A 16 -9.72 -11.72 0.71
CA SER A 16 -9.36 -12.72 1.72
C SER A 16 -8.23 -12.20 2.61
N GLU A 17 -8.08 -12.73 3.81
CA GLU A 17 -6.99 -12.35 4.72
C GLU A 17 -5.59 -12.44 4.07
N PRO A 18 -5.24 -13.53 3.34
CA PRO A 18 -3.98 -13.58 2.59
C PRO A 18 -3.85 -12.46 1.55
N GLN A 19 -4.94 -12.11 0.85
CA GLN A 19 -4.91 -11.03 -0.14
C GLN A 19 -4.76 -9.66 0.52
N ALA A 20 -5.40 -9.43 1.67
CA ALA A 20 -5.25 -8.22 2.46
C ALA A 20 -3.81 -8.05 2.95
N LEU A 21 -3.20 -9.12 3.48
CA LEU A 21 -1.80 -9.14 3.91
C LEU A 21 -0.84 -8.84 2.76
N ASN A 22 -1.13 -9.34 1.55
CA ASN A 22 -0.29 -9.14 0.38
C ASN A 22 -0.45 -7.77 -0.27
N GLN A 23 -1.40 -6.92 0.16
CA GLN A 23 -1.51 -5.56 -0.37
C GLN A 23 -0.35 -4.67 0.09
N ILE A 24 0.11 -4.85 1.33
CA ILE A 24 1.09 -3.97 1.96
C ILE A 24 2.31 -4.76 2.39
N PHE A 25 3.48 -4.33 1.93
CA PHE A 25 4.77 -4.76 2.44
C PHE A 25 5.43 -3.62 3.21
N VAL A 26 5.98 -3.91 4.40
CA VAL A 26 6.77 -2.94 5.16
C VAL A 26 8.23 -3.30 4.96
N ALA A 27 8.95 -2.51 4.18
CA ALA A 27 10.36 -2.76 3.90
C ALA A 27 11.25 -2.05 4.93
N ALA A 28 12.42 -2.64 5.21
CA ALA A 28 13.41 -2.04 6.09
C ALA A 28 14.08 -0.81 5.48
N ASP A 29 14.24 -0.81 4.15
CA ASP A 29 14.89 0.23 3.37
C ASP A 29 14.37 0.24 1.91
N PRO A 30 14.69 1.26 1.11
CA PRO A 30 14.28 1.35 -0.29
C PRO A 30 14.89 0.27 -1.21
N ASP A 31 15.93 -0.44 -0.78
CA ASP A 31 16.55 -1.52 -1.59
C ASP A 31 15.83 -2.87 -1.37
N SER A 32 15.04 -2.97 -0.31
CA SER A 32 14.27 -4.15 0.09
C SER A 32 12.83 -4.16 -0.42
N LEU A 33 12.50 -3.34 -1.42
CA LEU A 33 11.15 -3.27 -2.00
C LEU A 33 10.77 -4.57 -2.72
N THR A 34 9.46 -4.87 -2.73
CA THR A 34 8.92 -6.11 -3.32
C THR A 34 7.86 -5.80 -4.37
N GLY A 35 7.39 -6.85 -5.07
CA GLY A 35 6.25 -6.75 -5.99
C GLY A 35 4.89 -6.58 -5.31
N ALA A 36 4.84 -6.30 -4.00
CA ALA A 36 3.61 -5.93 -3.33
C ALA A 36 3.03 -4.64 -3.95
N PRO A 37 1.70 -4.47 -4.02
CA PRO A 37 1.08 -3.27 -4.55
C PRO A 37 1.52 -1.99 -3.83
N TYR A 38 1.64 -2.04 -2.50
CA TYR A 38 2.05 -0.91 -1.67
C TYR A 38 3.25 -1.31 -0.81
N ASN A 39 4.37 -0.60 -0.93
CA ASN A 39 5.57 -0.85 -0.12
C ASN A 39 5.85 0.37 0.77
N VAL A 40 5.68 0.21 2.08
CA VAL A 40 5.90 1.25 3.08
C VAL A 40 7.34 1.19 3.54
N VAL A 41 8.05 2.32 3.49
CA VAL A 41 9.46 2.44 3.92
C VAL A 41 9.61 3.66 4.81
N GLU A 42 10.31 3.51 5.93
CA GLU A 42 10.75 4.64 6.74
C GLU A 42 11.98 5.28 6.08
N ARG A 43 11.81 6.48 5.52
CA ARG A 43 12.90 7.20 4.82
C ARG A 43 13.78 7.98 5.79
N SER A 44 13.15 8.56 6.81
CA SER A 44 13.80 9.28 7.90
C SER A 44 13.00 9.01 9.18
N ALA A 45 13.59 9.26 10.36
CA ALA A 45 12.96 8.91 11.63
C ALA A 45 11.55 9.54 11.75
N GLY A 46 10.51 8.71 11.74
CA GLY A 46 9.11 9.14 11.78
C GLY A 46 8.57 9.69 10.45
N GLU A 47 9.24 9.44 9.33
CA GLU A 47 8.79 9.80 7.98
C GLU A 47 8.67 8.53 7.12
N PHE A 48 7.43 8.17 6.81
CA PHE A 48 7.11 7.00 6.01
C PHE A 48 6.70 7.41 4.59
N VAL A 49 7.22 6.69 3.61
CA VAL A 49 6.90 6.85 2.18
C VAL A 49 6.33 5.53 1.65
N ILE A 50 5.38 5.63 0.72
CA ILE A 50 4.82 4.46 0.03
C ILE A 50 5.31 4.45 -1.42
N TYR A 51 5.89 3.32 -1.81
CA TYR A 51 6.29 3.02 -3.18
C TYR A 51 5.32 2.01 -3.80
N GLU A 52 4.97 2.26 -5.06
CA GLU A 52 4.15 1.37 -5.86
C GLU A 52 4.89 0.94 -7.12
N PRO A 53 4.56 -0.24 -7.67
CA PRO A 53 4.88 -0.57 -9.04
C PRO A 53 4.42 0.51 -10.03
N ASP A 54 5.32 1.08 -10.82
CA ASP A 54 4.95 1.85 -12.01
C ASP A 54 4.31 0.86 -12.98
N GLY A 55 2.97 0.82 -13.04
CA GLY A 55 2.16 -0.12 -13.83
C GLY A 55 2.37 -0.07 -15.34
N ARG A 56 3.47 0.52 -15.82
CA ARG A 56 3.96 0.44 -17.19
C ARG A 56 4.45 -0.98 -17.45
N GLY A 57 3.52 -1.82 -17.92
CA GLY A 57 3.80 -3.22 -18.27
C GLY A 57 4.96 -3.33 -19.26
N GLY A 58 5.96 -4.13 -18.88
CA GLY A 58 7.08 -4.52 -19.73
C GLY A 58 8.42 -4.01 -19.20
N TYR A 59 9.15 -4.91 -18.56
CA TYR A 59 10.54 -4.78 -18.07
C TYR A 59 10.70 -4.02 -16.74
N SER A 60 11.05 -4.81 -15.70
CA SER A 60 11.48 -4.43 -14.35
C SER A 60 10.57 -3.43 -13.64
N LEU A 61 9.91 -3.88 -12.56
CA LEU A 61 9.08 -3.05 -11.67
C LEU A 61 9.89 -1.83 -11.19
N ALA A 62 9.76 -0.71 -11.89
CA ALA A 62 10.28 0.55 -11.41
C ALA A 62 9.38 0.96 -10.24
N MET A 63 9.93 0.99 -9.03
CA MET A 63 9.20 1.41 -7.85
C MET A 63 9.16 2.93 -7.83
N VAL A 64 7.98 3.51 -7.95
CA VAL A 64 7.79 4.95 -8.00
C VAL A 64 7.10 5.38 -6.72
N ALA A 65 7.61 6.44 -6.09
CA ALA A 65 6.86 7.09 -5.03
C ALA A 65 5.60 7.70 -5.66
N LEU A 66 4.42 7.33 -5.16
CA LEU A 66 3.15 7.92 -5.60
C LEU A 66 3.22 9.45 -5.52
N GLY A 67 3.39 10.13 -6.65
CA GLY A 67 3.23 11.58 -6.78
C GLY A 67 3.68 12.41 -5.57
N ARG A 68 2.75 13.19 -4.97
CA ARG A 68 3.05 13.86 -3.69
C ARG A 68 3.23 12.76 -2.64
N PRO A 69 4.43 12.62 -2.05
CA PRO A 69 4.72 11.50 -1.17
C PRO A 69 3.67 11.51 -0.06
N PHE A 70 2.98 10.38 0.10
CA PHE A 70 2.43 10.06 1.39
C PHE A 70 3.55 10.31 2.42
N LEU A 71 3.32 11.26 3.33
CA LEU A 71 4.22 11.65 4.41
C LEU A 71 3.50 11.33 5.71
N GLY A 72 3.40 10.03 6.00
CA GLY A 72 2.84 9.55 7.25
C GLY A 72 3.85 9.71 8.39
N ARG A 73 3.35 9.91 9.61
CA ARG A 73 4.20 9.92 10.82
C ARG A 73 4.25 8.55 11.50
N SER A 74 3.48 7.58 11.00
CA SER A 74 3.47 6.22 11.51
C SER A 74 2.94 5.20 10.51
N LEU A 75 3.09 3.91 10.83
CA LEU A 75 2.53 2.81 10.04
C LEU A 75 0.99 2.84 10.03
N GLU A 76 0.35 3.33 11.09
CA GLU A 76 -1.09 3.51 11.17
C GLU A 76 -1.64 4.45 10.09
N ASP A 77 -0.91 5.52 9.79
CA ASP A 77 -1.25 6.46 8.73
C ASP A 77 -1.16 5.75 7.37
N ALA A 78 -0.13 4.92 7.18
CA ALA A 78 0.11 4.21 5.93
C ALA A 78 -1.01 3.21 5.65
N TYR A 79 -1.39 2.43 6.67
CA TYR A 79 -2.54 1.52 6.56
C TYR A 79 -3.83 2.26 6.22
N SER A 80 -4.05 3.44 6.81
CA SER A 80 -5.27 4.23 6.60
C SER A 80 -5.32 4.82 5.20
N TYR A 81 -4.18 5.30 4.69
CA TYR A 81 -4.03 5.77 3.32
C TYR A 81 -4.36 4.67 2.32
N VAL A 82 -3.71 3.50 2.42
CA VAL A 82 -3.92 2.39 1.48
C VAL A 82 -5.36 1.90 1.47
N HIS A 83 -5.98 1.75 2.65
CA HIS A 83 -7.39 1.37 2.74
C HIS A 83 -8.29 2.37 1.99
N ASN A 84 -8.06 3.68 2.16
CA ASN A 84 -8.88 4.71 1.54
C ASN A 84 -8.70 4.74 0.02
N GLU A 85 -7.47 4.63 -0.49
CA GLU A 85 -7.18 4.52 -1.92
C GLU A 85 -7.92 3.33 -2.54
N ILE A 86 -7.84 2.14 -1.92
CA ILE A 86 -8.52 0.93 -2.42
C ILE A 86 -10.05 1.07 -2.35
N ALA A 87 -10.57 1.61 -1.24
CA ALA A 87 -12.00 1.83 -1.08
C ALA A 87 -12.54 2.82 -2.12
N GLU A 88 -11.79 3.89 -2.40
CA GLU A 88 -12.11 4.88 -3.42
C GLU A 88 -12.04 4.28 -4.83
N ALA A 89 -10.97 3.55 -5.16
CA ALA A 89 -10.83 2.85 -6.43
C ALA A 89 -12.00 1.88 -6.66
N ARG A 90 -12.43 1.14 -5.64
CA ARG A 90 -13.61 0.27 -5.73
C ARG A 90 -14.92 1.03 -5.89
N ARG A 91 -15.07 2.20 -5.26
CA ARG A 91 -16.23 3.07 -5.42
C ARG A 91 -16.33 3.63 -6.83
N ILE A 92 -15.20 4.07 -7.40
CA ILE A 92 -15.14 4.70 -8.73
C ILE A 92 -15.24 3.65 -9.85
N TYR A 93 -14.48 2.56 -9.75
CA TYR A 93 -14.33 1.59 -10.83
C TYR A 93 -15.19 0.34 -10.66
N GLY A 94 -15.93 0.20 -9.56
CA GLY A 94 -16.97 -0.81 -9.37
C GLY A 94 -16.52 -2.22 -9.76
N VAL A 95 -15.34 -2.66 -9.31
CA VAL A 95 -14.78 -4.02 -9.50
C VAL A 95 -15.01 -4.59 -10.92
N ARG A 96 -14.06 -4.39 -11.84
CA ARG A 96 -13.84 -5.42 -12.86
C ARG A 96 -13.33 -6.66 -12.14
N ARG A 97 -14.22 -7.65 -12.03
CA ARG A 97 -13.90 -9.03 -11.66
C ARG A 97 -12.81 -9.62 -12.53
#